data_AF-A0AAX6EBJ7-F1
#
_entry.id   AF-A0AAX6EBJ7-F1
#
_cell.length_a   1.000
_cell.length_b   1.000
_cell.length_c   1.000
_cell.angle_alpha   90.00
_cell.angle_beta   90.00
_cell.angle_gamma   90.00
#
_symmetry.space_group_name_H-M   'P 1'
#
loop_
_entity.id
_entity.type
_entity.pdbx_description
1 polymer ?
#
loop_
_entity_poly.entity_id
_entity_poly.type
_entity_poly.pdbx_seq_one_letter_code
_entity_poly.pdbx_strand_id
1 'polypeptide(L)'
;MFRKYDEEMLFFDRITAQKLSETESLRSIKVHPRSISERIVHKLSIKPTNHTLGGRRDPYGELESAYVAQICLTWEALNWNYTNFRQKNSSCNIIEGSGCPARVAQQFQQFQVLLQRFIENEPYEYGRRPEVYARRRISSPNLLQVPEFRDSEGDEGKEDASSNISSDEFGVILEDAIGTFMNFLKADKEKCADKVRAFIKRRRSSPDPVFHQFLKKASKKKKLKLCNIIGKRRGCLRRRKLKHEEEMEVLMGLIDLKVVSRVLRMTQISTEQLHWCEEKMSKVRVWDGKMQRDSSPLFLPVHS
;
A
#
# COMPACT_ATOMS: atom_id res chain seq x y z
N MET A 1 -10.40 -1.71 -14.73
CA MET A 1 -9.53 -1.39 -13.58
C MET A 1 -8.58 -2.55 -13.32
N PHE A 2 -9.08 -3.75 -13.02
CA PHE A 2 -8.26 -4.93 -12.65
C PHE A 2 -7.20 -5.34 -13.67
N ARG A 3 -7.48 -5.27 -14.98
CA ARG A 3 -6.46 -5.53 -16.02
C ARG A 3 -5.17 -4.72 -15.80
N LYS A 4 -5.30 -3.41 -15.56
CA LYS A 4 -4.16 -2.53 -15.29
C LYS A 4 -3.49 -2.85 -13.95
N TYR A 5 -4.30 -3.14 -12.93
CA TYR A 5 -3.81 -3.54 -11.61
C TYR A 5 -2.95 -4.81 -11.68
N ASP A 6 -3.40 -5.85 -12.39
CA ASP A 6 -2.68 -7.11 -12.54
C ASP A 6 -1.39 -6.93 -13.35
N GLU A 7 -1.44 -6.16 -14.44
CA GLU A 7 -0.26 -5.80 -15.24
C GLU A 7 0.81 -5.09 -14.38
N GLU A 8 0.41 -4.09 -13.58
CA GLU A 8 1.35 -3.36 -12.72
C GLU A 8 1.84 -4.21 -11.54
N MET A 9 1.00 -5.04 -10.92
CA MET A 9 1.42 -5.96 -9.85
C MET A 9 2.49 -6.93 -10.34
N LEU A 10 2.29 -7.53 -11.51
CA LEU A 10 3.25 -8.42 -12.16
C LEU A 10 4.55 -7.70 -12.53
N PHE A 11 4.46 -6.46 -13.01
CA PHE A 11 5.65 -5.64 -13.27
C PHE A 11 6.47 -5.45 -11.99
N PHE A 12 5.83 -5.08 -10.87
CA PHE A 12 6.53 -4.89 -9.60
C PHE A 12 7.04 -6.20 -8.98
N ASP A 13 6.43 -7.34 -9.28
CA ASP A 13 6.95 -8.65 -8.85
C ASP A 13 8.32 -8.93 -9.48
N ARG A 14 8.46 -8.63 -10.77
CA ARG A 14 9.75 -8.77 -11.49
C ARG A 14 10.81 -7.82 -10.91
N ILE A 15 10.46 -6.55 -10.70
CA ILE A 15 11.38 -5.56 -10.10
C ILE A 15 11.77 -5.98 -8.68
N THR A 16 10.81 -6.43 -7.87
CA THR A 16 11.05 -6.86 -6.49
C THR A 16 12.03 -8.03 -6.43
N ALA A 17 11.83 -9.06 -7.25
CA ALA A 17 12.72 -10.22 -7.30
C ALA A 17 14.13 -9.83 -7.75
N GLN A 18 14.24 -9.02 -8.81
CA GLN A 18 15.54 -8.55 -9.31
C GLN A 18 16.29 -7.72 -8.25
N LYS A 19 15.62 -6.71 -7.66
CA LYS A 19 16.26 -5.75 -6.74
C LYS A 19 16.57 -6.32 -5.37
N LEU A 20 15.81 -7.34 -4.93
CA LEU A 20 16.17 -8.10 -3.74
C LEU A 20 17.50 -8.84 -3.93
N SER A 21 17.67 -9.56 -5.04
CA SER A 21 18.92 -10.27 -5.37
C SER A 21 20.12 -9.31 -5.44
N GLU A 22 19.95 -8.15 -6.08
CA GLU A 22 20.97 -7.09 -6.13
C GLU A 22 21.33 -6.56 -4.73
N THR A 23 20.33 -6.34 -3.87
CA THR A 23 20.51 -5.82 -2.50
C THR A 23 21.21 -6.84 -1.59
N GLU A 24 20.87 -8.13 -1.70
CA GLU A 24 21.50 -9.21 -0.92
C GLU A 24 22.95 -9.46 -1.38
N SER A 25 23.21 -9.45 -2.68
CA SER A 25 24.56 -9.53 -3.25
C SER A 25 25.47 -8.41 -2.73
N LEU A 26 24.99 -7.15 -2.75
CA LEU A 26 25.73 -6.01 -2.22
C LEU A 26 26.03 -6.11 -0.72
N ARG A 27 25.12 -6.71 0.06
CA ARG A 27 25.37 -6.98 1.48
C ARG A 27 26.43 -8.04 1.69
N SER A 28 26.36 -9.14 0.94
CA SER A 28 27.37 -10.20 1.02
C SER A 28 28.78 -9.67 0.78
N ILE A 29 28.95 -8.83 -0.26
CA ILE A 29 30.23 -8.18 -0.59
C ILE A 29 30.73 -7.29 0.56
N LYS A 30 29.84 -6.58 1.27
CA LYS A 30 30.20 -5.69 2.38
C LYS A 30 30.61 -6.43 3.66
N VAL A 31 29.99 -7.57 3.94
CA VAL A 31 30.21 -8.30 5.20
C VAL A 31 31.35 -9.31 5.09
N HIS A 32 31.55 -9.94 3.92
CA HIS A 32 32.61 -10.93 3.71
C HIS A 32 33.18 -10.84 2.28
N PRO A 33 34.20 -10.01 2.00
CA PRO A 33 34.88 -10.03 0.71
C PRO A 33 35.62 -11.37 0.55
N ARG A 34 35.13 -12.23 -0.34
CA ARG A 34 35.61 -13.59 -0.56
C ARG A 34 36.87 -13.64 -1.43
N SER A 35 37.22 -12.55 -2.12
CA SER A 35 38.43 -12.47 -2.96
C SER A 35 39.21 -11.15 -2.85
N ILE A 36 40.49 -11.19 -3.27
CA ILE A 36 41.36 -9.99 -3.37
C ILE A 36 40.80 -9.01 -4.42
N SER A 37 40.24 -9.49 -5.53
CA SER A 37 39.60 -8.66 -6.55
C SER A 37 38.36 -7.93 -6.02
N GLU A 38 37.55 -8.59 -5.18
CA GLU A 38 36.41 -7.96 -4.48
C GLU A 38 36.87 -6.89 -3.48
N ARG A 39 37.98 -7.12 -2.78
CA ARG A 39 38.60 -6.11 -1.88
C ARG A 39 39.09 -4.87 -2.64
N ILE A 40 39.63 -5.05 -3.84
CA ILE A 40 40.10 -3.96 -4.70
C ILE A 40 38.91 -3.14 -5.22
N VAL A 41 37.85 -3.78 -5.73
CA VAL A 41 36.62 -3.10 -6.15
C VAL A 41 35.97 -2.34 -4.98
N HIS A 42 35.94 -2.93 -3.79
CA HIS A 42 35.45 -2.25 -2.58
C HIS A 42 36.29 -1.01 -2.22
N LYS A 43 37.63 -1.08 -2.29
CA LYS A 43 38.50 0.08 -2.04
C LYS A 43 38.37 1.17 -3.12
N LEU A 44 38.16 0.78 -4.38
CA LEU A 44 37.95 1.72 -5.49
C LEU A 44 36.57 2.40 -5.41
N SER A 45 35.54 1.68 -4.96
CA SER A 45 34.18 2.21 -4.79
C SER A 45 34.03 3.21 -3.63
N ILE A 46 35.00 3.29 -2.72
CA ILE A 46 34.98 4.23 -1.57
C ILE A 46 35.69 5.56 -1.89
N LYS A 47 36.44 5.66 -2.99
CA LYS A 47 36.98 6.95 -3.42
C LYS A 47 35.85 7.85 -3.93
N PRO A 48 35.72 9.09 -3.45
CA PRO A 48 34.75 10.04 -3.97
C PRO A 48 35.31 10.62 -5.27
N THR A 49 35.22 9.88 -6.36
CA THR A 49 35.49 10.42 -7.69
C THR A 49 34.23 11.09 -8.21
N ASN A 50 34.27 12.42 -8.18
CA ASN A 50 33.36 13.26 -8.93
C ASN A 50 33.43 12.90 -10.41
N HIS A 51 32.25 12.86 -11.04
CA HIS A 51 32.00 12.80 -12.49
C HIS A 51 32.13 11.43 -13.21
N THR A 52 30.93 10.94 -13.55
CA THR A 52 30.57 10.37 -14.85
C THR A 52 31.20 9.04 -15.28
N LEU A 53 30.82 7.94 -14.61
CA LEU A 53 30.81 6.57 -15.16
C LEU A 53 29.70 5.78 -14.44
N GLY A 54 28.60 5.49 -15.14
CA GLY A 54 27.57 4.48 -14.80
C GLY A 54 27.15 4.39 -13.32
N GLY A 55 26.29 5.30 -12.87
CA GLY A 55 25.77 5.35 -11.49
C GLY A 55 25.08 4.06 -11.07
N ARG A 56 25.77 3.23 -10.30
CA ARG A 56 25.18 2.08 -9.62
C ARG A 56 24.25 2.61 -8.53
N ARG A 57 22.98 2.85 -8.88
CA ARG A 57 21.91 3.28 -7.96
C ARG A 57 21.81 2.29 -6.80
N ASP A 58 21.51 2.81 -5.60
CA ASP A 58 21.23 2.00 -4.41
C ASP A 58 20.01 1.10 -4.71
N PRO A 59 20.16 -0.23 -4.87
CA PRO A 59 19.05 -1.09 -5.30
C PRO A 59 17.93 -1.13 -4.26
N TYR A 60 18.23 -0.76 -3.02
CA TYR A 60 17.23 -0.59 -1.97
C TYR A 60 16.19 0.49 -2.31
N GLY A 61 16.58 1.56 -3.01
CA GLY A 61 15.65 2.63 -3.39
C GLY A 61 14.57 2.13 -4.35
N GLU A 62 14.98 1.37 -5.37
CA GLU A 62 14.07 0.76 -6.34
C GLU A 62 13.23 -0.35 -5.71
N LEU A 63 13.81 -1.15 -4.79
CA LEU A 63 13.07 -2.14 -3.99
C LEU A 63 12.01 -1.48 -3.10
N GLU A 64 12.34 -0.38 -2.44
CA GLU A 64 11.38 0.41 -1.66
C GLU A 64 10.26 0.96 -2.55
N SER A 65 10.60 1.49 -3.73
CA SER A 65 9.63 2.00 -4.69
C SER A 65 8.65 0.92 -5.16
N ALA A 66 9.12 -0.28 -5.49
CA ALA A 66 8.27 -1.40 -5.89
C ALA A 66 7.30 -1.79 -4.75
N TYR A 67 7.80 -1.91 -3.51
CA TYR A 67 6.96 -2.18 -2.35
C TYR A 67 5.87 -1.12 -2.14
N VAL A 68 6.21 0.16 -2.26
CA VAL A 68 5.25 1.25 -2.09
C VAL A 68 4.22 1.29 -3.23
N ALA A 69 4.65 1.04 -4.47
CA ALA A 69 3.75 0.96 -5.61
C ALA A 69 2.72 -0.16 -5.43
N GLN A 70 3.16 -1.35 -4.98
CA GLN A 70 2.26 -2.47 -4.68
C GLN A 70 1.26 -2.14 -3.55
N ILE A 71 1.67 -1.38 -2.52
CA ILE A 71 0.74 -0.85 -1.50
C ILE A 71 -0.32 0.05 -2.13
N CYS A 72 0.09 1.00 -2.97
CA CYS A 72 -0.84 1.91 -3.65
C CYS A 72 -1.84 1.12 -4.52
N LEU A 73 -1.34 0.16 -5.30
CA LEU A 73 -2.16 -0.72 -6.14
C LEU A 73 -3.17 -1.53 -5.33
N THR A 74 -2.73 -2.14 -4.23
CA THR A 74 -3.62 -2.89 -3.32
C THR A 74 -4.75 -2.00 -2.83
N TRP A 75 -4.44 -0.75 -2.48
CA TRP A 75 -5.45 0.18 -2.02
C TRP A 75 -6.46 0.53 -3.11
N GLU A 76 -5.99 0.87 -4.33
CA GLU A 76 -6.90 1.17 -5.44
C GLU A 76 -7.81 -0.02 -5.76
N ALA A 77 -7.29 -1.25 -5.71
CA ALA A 77 -8.05 -2.47 -5.94
C ALA A 77 -9.11 -2.72 -4.85
N LEU A 78 -8.75 -2.63 -3.57
CA LEU A 78 -9.71 -2.78 -2.46
C LEU A 78 -10.80 -1.71 -2.51
N ASN A 79 -10.41 -0.46 -2.73
CA ASN A 79 -11.37 0.65 -2.83
C ASN A 79 -12.35 0.46 -3.98
N TRP A 80 -11.85 0.07 -5.15
CA TRP A 80 -12.71 -0.17 -6.30
C TRP A 80 -13.64 -1.34 -6.06
N ASN A 81 -13.16 -2.46 -5.49
CA ASN A 81 -14.02 -3.60 -5.15
C ASN A 81 -15.15 -3.18 -4.22
N TYR A 82 -14.84 -2.43 -3.16
CA TYR A 82 -15.86 -1.93 -2.23
C TYR A 82 -16.86 -1.00 -2.90
N THR A 83 -16.38 -0.05 -3.70
CA THR A 83 -17.26 0.89 -4.43
C THR A 83 -18.16 0.16 -5.42
N ASN A 84 -17.59 -0.77 -6.19
CA ASN A 84 -18.31 -1.57 -7.17
C ASN A 84 -19.37 -2.47 -6.50
N PHE A 85 -18.98 -3.19 -5.44
CA PHE A 85 -19.88 -4.02 -4.64
C PHE A 85 -21.04 -3.21 -4.06
N ARG A 86 -20.76 -2.05 -3.45
CA ARG A 86 -21.80 -1.17 -2.88
C ARG A 86 -22.75 -0.61 -3.94
N GLN A 87 -22.23 -0.21 -5.11
CA GLN A 87 -23.06 0.28 -6.22
C GLN A 87 -24.00 -0.80 -6.70
N LYS A 88 -23.51 -2.02 -6.88
CA LYS A 88 -24.33 -3.14 -7.36
C LYS A 88 -25.39 -3.55 -6.35
N ASN A 89 -25.04 -3.68 -5.07
CA ASN A 89 -26.03 -3.95 -4.02
C ASN A 89 -27.10 -2.86 -3.89
N SER A 90 -26.77 -1.60 -4.19
CA SER A 90 -27.75 -0.51 -4.15
C SER A 90 -28.70 -0.52 -5.35
N SER A 91 -28.23 -0.98 -6.52
CA SER A 91 -29.02 -1.09 -7.75
C SER A 91 -29.90 -2.34 -7.76
N CYS A 92 -29.43 -3.44 -7.18
CA CYS A 92 -30.15 -4.70 -7.04
C CYS A 92 -31.13 -4.66 -5.86
N ASN A 93 -32.12 -3.77 -5.91
CA ASN A 93 -33.29 -3.89 -5.03
C ASN A 93 -34.09 -5.14 -5.47
N ILE A 94 -34.19 -6.15 -4.59
CA ILE A 94 -35.20 -7.23 -4.62
C ILE A 94 -34.96 -8.32 -5.68
N ILE A 95 -33.82 -9.01 -5.65
CA ILE A 95 -33.78 -10.41 -6.11
C ILE A 95 -33.05 -11.23 -5.04
N GLU A 96 -33.82 -11.95 -4.21
CA GLU A 96 -33.31 -13.00 -3.34
C GLU A 96 -32.58 -14.03 -4.22
N GLY A 97 -31.25 -13.96 -4.25
CA GLY A 97 -30.41 -14.86 -5.07
C GLY A 97 -29.09 -14.26 -5.59
N SER A 98 -28.87 -12.95 -5.50
CA SER A 98 -27.63 -12.29 -5.96
C SER A 98 -26.46 -12.43 -4.96
N GLY A 99 -26.10 -13.67 -4.61
CA GLY A 99 -24.97 -13.95 -3.74
C GLY A 99 -23.62 -13.84 -4.46
N CYS A 100 -22.55 -13.69 -3.68
CA CYS A 100 -21.18 -13.78 -4.20
C CYS A 100 -20.72 -15.25 -4.20
N PRO A 101 -20.04 -15.74 -5.25
CA PRO A 101 -19.46 -17.09 -5.22
C PRO A 101 -18.56 -17.29 -4.00
N ALA A 102 -18.76 -18.36 -3.20
CA ALA A 102 -17.95 -18.61 -2.00
C ALA A 102 -16.45 -18.66 -2.30
N ARG A 103 -16.06 -19.07 -3.51
CA ARG A 103 -14.68 -19.02 -3.97
C ARG A 103 -14.07 -17.62 -3.88
N VAL A 104 -14.80 -16.59 -4.32
CA VAL A 104 -14.34 -15.19 -4.24
C VAL A 104 -14.21 -14.76 -2.79
N ALA A 105 -15.21 -15.07 -1.96
CA ALA A 105 -15.16 -14.80 -0.52
C ALA A 105 -13.94 -15.44 0.16
N GLN A 106 -13.66 -16.71 -0.17
CA GLN A 106 -12.50 -17.44 0.33
C GLN A 106 -11.19 -16.78 -0.11
N GLN A 107 -11.09 -16.26 -1.33
CA GLN A 107 -9.91 -15.54 -1.78
C GLN A 107 -9.67 -14.25 -0.97
N PHE A 108 -10.72 -13.51 -0.60
CA PHE A 108 -10.58 -12.35 0.29
C PHE A 108 -10.16 -12.74 1.71
N GLN A 109 -10.69 -13.84 2.24
CA GLN A 109 -10.22 -14.38 3.52
C GLN A 109 -8.75 -14.80 3.46
N GLN A 110 -8.30 -15.44 2.38
CA GLN A 110 -6.90 -15.77 2.16
C GLN A 110 -6.02 -14.51 2.10
N PHE A 111 -6.47 -13.46 1.40
CA PHE A 111 -5.80 -12.17 1.39
C PHE A 111 -5.62 -11.61 2.81
N GLN A 112 -6.67 -11.64 3.64
CA GLN A 112 -6.59 -11.21 5.04
C GLN A 112 -5.55 -12.01 5.84
N VAL A 113 -5.60 -13.35 5.73
CA VAL A 113 -4.66 -14.25 6.43
C VAL A 113 -3.21 -13.97 6.04
N LEU A 114 -2.94 -13.73 4.76
CA LEU A 114 -1.58 -13.39 4.29
C LEU A 114 -1.08 -12.08 4.90
N LEU A 115 -1.92 -11.05 4.99
CA LEU A 115 -1.56 -9.78 5.62
C LEU A 115 -1.32 -9.92 7.12
N GLN A 116 -2.21 -10.63 7.83
CA GLN A 116 -2.07 -10.86 9.27
C GLN A 116 -0.79 -11.63 9.59
N ARG A 117 -0.56 -12.74 8.89
CA ARG A 117 0.69 -13.52 9.02
C ARG A 117 1.92 -12.67 8.74
N PHE A 118 1.89 -11.79 7.75
CA PHE A 118 3.02 -10.89 7.50
C PHE A 118 3.26 -9.94 8.69
N ILE A 119 2.21 -9.31 9.21
CA ILE A 119 2.31 -8.37 10.34
C ILE A 119 2.85 -9.06 11.60
N GLU A 120 2.44 -10.29 11.85
CA GLU A 120 2.86 -11.08 13.02
C GLU A 120 4.31 -11.54 12.93
N ASN A 121 4.76 -11.95 11.74
CA ASN A 121 6.09 -12.54 11.54
C ASN A 121 7.18 -11.49 11.27
N GLU A 122 6.84 -10.36 10.63
CA GLU A 122 7.81 -9.31 10.27
C GLU A 122 8.73 -8.85 11.41
N PRO A 123 8.27 -8.68 12.68
CA PRO A 123 9.15 -8.27 13.78
C PRO A 123 10.30 -9.23 14.07
N TYR A 124 10.17 -10.50 13.69
CA TYR A 124 11.17 -11.56 13.90
C TYR A 124 12.08 -11.78 12.69
N GLU A 125 11.81 -11.07 11.59
CA GLU A 125 12.54 -11.19 10.34
C GLU A 125 13.68 -10.17 10.24
N TYR A 126 14.79 -10.59 9.63
CA TYR A 126 15.95 -9.71 9.44
C TYR A 126 15.75 -8.74 8.26
N GLY A 127 16.21 -7.51 8.44
CA GLY A 127 16.28 -6.48 7.38
C GLY A 127 15.26 -5.37 7.55
N ARG A 128 15.11 -4.57 6.50
CA ARG A 128 14.11 -3.50 6.44
C ARG A 128 12.81 -4.06 5.90
N ARG A 129 11.67 -3.46 6.26
CA ARG A 129 10.34 -3.93 5.85
C ARG A 129 10.21 -4.23 4.35
N PRO A 130 10.70 -3.40 3.40
CA PRO A 130 10.63 -3.74 1.97
C PRO A 130 11.36 -5.03 1.58
N GLU A 131 12.45 -5.36 2.26
CA GLU A 131 13.22 -6.59 2.00
C GLU A 131 12.54 -7.82 2.59
N VAL A 132 12.04 -7.70 3.82
CA VAL A 132 11.25 -8.75 4.48
C VAL A 132 10.00 -9.04 3.64
N TYR A 133 9.32 -7.98 3.20
CA TYR A 133 8.19 -8.07 2.30
C TYR A 133 8.55 -8.74 0.97
N ALA A 134 9.65 -8.34 0.32
CA ALA A 134 10.10 -8.91 -0.95
C ALA A 134 10.35 -10.42 -0.81
N ARG A 135 11.10 -10.85 0.20
CA ARG A 135 11.33 -12.27 0.51
C ARG A 135 10.01 -13.02 0.70
N ARG A 136 9.10 -12.45 1.51
CA ARG A 136 7.81 -13.06 1.80
C ARG A 136 6.94 -13.17 0.54
N ARG A 137 6.86 -12.13 -0.28
CA ARG A 137 6.06 -12.11 -1.50
C ARG A 137 6.59 -13.08 -2.56
N ILE A 138 7.90 -13.25 -2.70
CA ILE A 138 8.48 -14.30 -3.57
C ILE A 138 8.00 -15.70 -3.14
N SER A 139 8.00 -15.97 -1.84
CA SER A 139 7.50 -17.26 -1.30
C SER A 139 5.97 -17.37 -1.22
N SER A 140 5.25 -16.26 -1.42
CA SER A 140 3.80 -16.17 -1.28
C SER A 140 3.29 -15.05 -2.20
N PRO A 141 3.19 -15.32 -3.52
CA PRO A 141 2.93 -14.30 -4.54
C PRO A 141 1.64 -13.51 -4.33
N ASN A 142 0.66 -14.10 -3.65
CA ASN A 142 -0.62 -13.47 -3.34
C ASN A 142 -0.56 -12.44 -2.18
N LEU A 143 0.60 -12.23 -1.53
CA LEU A 143 0.73 -11.20 -0.50
C LEU A 143 0.54 -9.80 -1.12
N LEU A 144 -0.46 -9.05 -0.61
CA LEU A 144 -0.96 -7.80 -1.19
C LEU A 144 -1.67 -7.94 -2.55
N GLN A 145 -1.90 -9.16 -3.06
CA GLN A 145 -2.72 -9.38 -4.26
C GLN A 145 -4.20 -9.44 -3.88
N VAL A 146 -4.96 -8.44 -4.32
CA VAL A 146 -6.39 -8.29 -4.07
C VAL A 146 -7.16 -9.08 -5.12
N PRO A 147 -8.06 -9.99 -4.71
CA PRO A 147 -8.95 -10.69 -5.65
C PRO A 147 -9.90 -9.72 -6.34
N GLU A 148 -10.25 -9.98 -7.60
CA GLU A 148 -11.29 -9.21 -8.29
C GLU A 148 -12.67 -9.65 -7.81
N PHE A 149 -13.51 -8.69 -7.42
CA PHE A 149 -14.92 -8.95 -7.20
C PHE A 149 -15.63 -9.12 -8.55
N ARG A 150 -16.11 -10.35 -8.82
CA ARG A 150 -16.93 -10.71 -9.98
C ARG A 150 -18.28 -11.22 -9.49
N ASP A 151 -19.36 -10.69 -10.05
CA ASP A 151 -20.69 -11.27 -9.80
C ASP A 151 -20.89 -12.50 -10.67
N SER A 152 -21.77 -13.37 -10.21
CA SER A 152 -22.12 -14.64 -10.85
C SER A 152 -22.77 -14.51 -12.23
N GLU A 153 -23.10 -13.31 -12.72
CA GLU A 153 -23.81 -13.13 -14.00
C GLU A 153 -22.99 -13.50 -15.26
N GLY A 154 -21.70 -13.83 -15.10
CA GLY A 154 -20.81 -14.17 -16.22
C GLY A 154 -20.44 -15.65 -16.35
N ASP A 155 -20.92 -16.53 -15.47
CA ASP A 155 -20.56 -17.96 -15.51
C ASP A 155 -21.79 -18.80 -15.87
N GLU A 156 -22.12 -18.84 -17.17
CA GLU A 156 -23.09 -19.81 -17.74
C GLU A 156 -22.57 -21.27 -17.70
N GLY A 157 -21.54 -21.55 -16.90
CA GLY A 157 -20.81 -22.81 -16.85
C GLY A 157 -20.90 -23.54 -15.52
N LYS A 158 -22.07 -24.10 -15.18
CA LYS A 158 -22.22 -25.25 -14.25
C LYS A 158 -21.43 -25.18 -12.92
N GLU A 159 -21.30 -24.03 -12.26
CA GLU A 159 -20.95 -24.02 -10.83
C GLU A 159 -22.23 -23.86 -10.01
N ASP A 160 -22.43 -24.83 -9.12
CA ASP A 160 -23.57 -24.98 -8.23
C ASP A 160 -23.86 -23.65 -7.50
N ALA A 161 -24.96 -22.99 -7.88
CA ALA A 161 -25.51 -21.81 -7.21
C ALA A 161 -25.79 -22.04 -5.70
N SER A 162 -25.69 -23.29 -5.24
CA SER A 162 -25.76 -23.73 -3.84
C SER A 162 -24.54 -23.35 -2.99
N SER A 163 -23.45 -22.87 -3.61
CA SER A 163 -22.22 -22.45 -2.92
C SER A 163 -22.06 -20.94 -2.77
N ASN A 164 -23.08 -20.14 -3.11
CA ASN A 164 -23.00 -18.68 -2.99
C ASN A 164 -23.24 -18.23 -1.55
N ILE A 165 -22.46 -17.25 -1.09
CA ILE A 165 -22.71 -16.57 0.18
C ILE A 165 -23.59 -15.34 -0.04
N SER A 166 -24.30 -14.89 1.00
CA SER A 166 -25.15 -13.71 0.90
C SER A 166 -24.31 -12.45 0.66
N SER A 167 -24.91 -11.43 0.02
CA SER A 167 -24.25 -10.14 -0.17
C SER A 167 -23.86 -9.52 1.16
N ASP A 168 -24.70 -9.60 2.19
CA ASP A 168 -24.39 -9.07 3.52
C ASP A 168 -23.14 -9.75 4.11
N GLU A 169 -23.03 -11.08 3.98
CA GLU A 169 -21.87 -11.84 4.44
C GLU A 169 -20.60 -11.46 3.67
N PHE A 170 -20.67 -11.34 2.34
CA PHE A 170 -19.54 -10.89 1.54
C PHE A 170 -19.13 -9.45 1.88
N GLY A 171 -20.11 -8.58 2.18
CA GLY A 171 -19.88 -7.21 2.61
C GLY A 171 -18.99 -7.14 3.85
N VAL A 172 -19.31 -7.95 4.87
CA VAL A 172 -18.47 -8.06 6.08
C VAL A 172 -17.05 -8.53 5.75
N ILE A 173 -16.91 -9.56 4.90
CA ILE A 173 -15.59 -10.08 4.50
C ILE A 173 -14.75 -9.00 3.79
N LEU A 174 -15.38 -8.20 2.92
CA LEU A 174 -14.70 -7.12 2.20
C LEU A 174 -14.29 -5.97 3.12
N GLU A 175 -15.16 -5.59 4.07
CA GLU A 175 -14.85 -4.59 5.09
C GLU A 175 -13.71 -5.05 6.01
N ASP A 176 -13.69 -6.32 6.40
CA ASP A 176 -12.60 -6.93 7.18
C ASP A 176 -11.28 -6.97 6.40
N ALA A 177 -11.32 -7.19 5.09
CA ALA A 177 -10.15 -7.07 4.22
C ALA A 177 -9.57 -5.65 4.22
N ILE A 178 -10.44 -4.63 4.12
CA ILE A 178 -10.04 -3.21 4.22
C ILE A 178 -9.48 -2.90 5.62
N GLY A 179 -10.11 -3.38 6.68
CA GLY A 179 -9.65 -3.22 8.06
C GLY A 179 -8.28 -3.85 8.30
N THR A 180 -8.07 -5.05 7.76
CA THR A 180 -6.79 -5.78 7.82
C THR A 180 -5.69 -5.03 7.06
N PHE A 181 -6.00 -4.49 5.88
CA PHE A 181 -5.06 -3.65 5.13
C PHE A 181 -4.69 -2.36 5.89
N MET A 182 -5.66 -1.72 6.57
CA MET A 182 -5.36 -0.59 7.46
C MET A 182 -4.42 -1.00 8.62
N ASN A 183 -4.56 -2.20 9.16
CA ASN A 183 -3.66 -2.72 10.18
C ASN A 183 -2.24 -2.96 9.62
N PHE A 184 -2.13 -3.48 8.40
CA PHE A 184 -0.86 -3.57 7.67
C PHE A 184 -0.18 -2.20 7.55
N LEU A 185 -0.91 -1.15 7.16
CA LEU A 185 -0.40 0.23 7.07
C LEU A 185 -0.10 0.88 8.44
N LYS A 186 -0.70 0.39 9.54
CA LYS A 186 -0.36 0.81 10.90
C LYS A 186 0.93 0.15 11.39
N ALA A 187 1.20 -1.09 10.96
CA ALA A 187 2.44 -1.80 11.26
C ALA A 187 3.65 -1.20 10.52
N ASP A 188 3.45 -0.64 9.32
CA ASP A 188 4.49 0.10 8.58
C ASP A 188 4.86 1.42 9.30
N LYS A 189 5.83 1.32 10.21
CA LYS A 189 6.36 2.42 11.02
C LYS A 189 7.84 2.65 10.68
N GLU A 190 8.21 3.91 10.61
CA GLU A 190 9.61 4.31 10.48
C GLU A 190 10.34 4.14 11.82
N LYS A 191 11.37 3.27 11.88
CA LYS A 191 12.21 3.10 13.08
C LYS A 191 12.96 4.41 13.38
N CYS A 192 13.16 4.76 14.65
CA CYS A 192 13.77 6.04 15.04
C CYS A 192 15.18 6.26 14.46
N ALA A 193 16.00 5.22 14.37
CA ALA A 193 17.33 5.29 13.75
C ALA A 193 17.27 5.60 12.23
N ASP A 194 16.27 5.06 11.53
CA ASP A 194 16.06 5.35 10.12
C ASP A 194 15.57 6.79 9.90
N LYS A 195 14.83 7.39 10.85
CA LYS A 195 14.38 8.80 10.75
C LYS A 195 15.54 9.78 10.64
N VAL A 196 16.58 9.62 11.47
CA VAL A 196 17.76 10.49 11.49
C VAL A 196 18.58 10.34 10.20
N ARG A 197 18.84 9.09 9.80
CA ARG A 197 19.61 8.79 8.58
C ARG A 197 18.88 9.23 7.31
N ALA A 198 17.56 9.06 7.27
CA ALA A 198 16.75 9.46 6.13
C ALA A 198 16.53 10.97 6.08
N PHE A 199 16.54 11.69 7.22
CA PHE A 199 16.52 13.16 7.22
C PHE A 199 17.77 13.74 6.53
N ILE A 200 18.95 13.17 6.79
CA ILE A 200 20.22 13.61 6.19
C ILE A 200 20.27 13.29 4.69
N LYS A 201 19.83 12.09 4.26
CA LYS A 201 19.79 11.72 2.84
C LYS A 201 18.75 12.53 2.05
N ARG A 202 17.54 12.76 2.60
CA ARG A 202 16.44 13.46 1.88
C ARG A 202 16.73 14.91 1.54
N ARG A 203 17.52 15.63 2.34
CA ARG A 203 17.94 17.01 2.00
C ARG A 203 18.68 17.09 0.65
N ARG A 204 19.19 15.97 0.13
CA ARG A 204 19.96 15.91 -1.12
C ARG A 204 19.20 15.28 -2.29
N SER A 205 17.95 14.82 -2.11
CA SER A 205 17.30 13.90 -3.08
C SER A 205 15.84 14.19 -3.40
N SER A 206 15.20 15.15 -2.73
CA SER A 206 13.83 15.58 -3.07
C SER A 206 13.89 16.65 -4.16
N PRO A 207 13.14 16.52 -5.27
CA PRO A 207 13.09 17.54 -6.33
C PRO A 207 12.62 18.89 -5.81
N ASP A 208 11.61 18.88 -4.93
CA ASP A 208 11.10 20.07 -4.22
C ASP A 208 10.93 19.78 -2.71
N PRO A 209 11.94 20.11 -1.89
CA PRO A 209 11.89 19.89 -0.44
C PRO A 209 10.82 20.71 0.29
N VAL A 210 10.44 21.89 -0.24
CA VAL A 210 9.46 22.78 0.39
C VAL A 210 8.06 22.21 0.18
N PHE A 211 7.72 21.86 -1.05
CA PHE A 211 6.46 21.21 -1.39
C PHE A 211 6.32 19.86 -0.68
N HIS A 212 7.38 19.05 -0.62
CA HIS A 212 7.39 17.79 0.13
C HIS A 212 7.03 17.98 1.61
N GLN A 213 7.62 18.98 2.26
CA GLN A 213 7.36 19.27 3.68
C GLN A 213 5.96 19.85 3.90
N PHE A 214 5.46 20.67 2.96
CA PHE A 214 4.10 21.17 2.96
C PHE A 214 3.09 20.01 2.91
N LEU A 215 3.24 19.07 1.96
CA LEU A 215 2.36 17.90 1.83
C LEU A 215 2.37 17.03 3.09
N LYS A 216 3.53 16.83 3.73
CA LYS A 216 3.62 16.12 5.01
C LYS A 216 2.83 16.79 6.13
N LYS A 217 2.90 18.12 6.24
CA LYS A 217 2.12 18.89 7.23
C LYS A 217 0.63 18.82 6.91
N ALA A 218 0.25 18.99 5.64
CA ALA A 218 -1.12 18.93 5.17
C ALA A 218 -1.76 17.55 5.44
N SER A 219 -1.06 16.46 5.10
CA SER A 219 -1.48 15.08 5.37
C SER A 219 -1.73 14.84 6.87
N LYS A 220 -0.80 15.26 7.74
CA LYS A 220 -0.96 15.15 9.21
C LYS A 220 -2.16 15.94 9.72
N LYS A 221 -2.35 17.18 9.24
CA LYS A 221 -3.49 18.03 9.61
C LYS A 221 -4.81 17.40 9.16
N LYS A 222 -4.89 16.89 7.94
CA LYS A 222 -6.10 16.23 7.41
C LYS A 222 -6.42 14.95 8.19
N LYS A 223 -5.41 14.15 8.54
CA LYS A 223 -5.58 12.97 9.40
C LYS A 223 -6.15 13.32 10.77
N LEU A 224 -5.67 14.40 11.39
CA LEU A 224 -6.20 14.86 12.69
C LEU A 224 -7.68 15.26 12.57
N LYS A 225 -8.06 15.95 11.49
CA LYS A 225 -9.46 16.29 11.23
C LYS A 225 -10.34 15.03 11.12
N LEU A 226 -9.91 13.99 10.38
CA LEU A 226 -10.65 12.72 10.29
C LEU A 226 -10.77 12.02 11.65
N CYS A 227 -9.70 11.99 12.43
CA CYS A 227 -9.74 11.41 13.78
C CYS A 227 -10.71 12.16 14.72
N ASN A 228 -10.89 13.46 14.53
CA ASN A 228 -11.87 14.26 15.28
C ASN A 228 -13.31 13.91 14.91
N ILE A 229 -13.60 13.53 13.65
CA ILE A 229 -14.94 13.08 13.22
C ILE A 229 -15.36 11.83 14.01
N ILE A 230 -14.44 10.87 14.20
CA ILE A 230 -14.69 9.62 14.93
C ILE A 230 -14.61 9.81 16.46
N GLY A 231 -14.24 11.00 16.94
CA GLY A 231 -14.05 11.26 18.38
C GLY A 231 -12.91 10.47 19.02
N LYS A 232 -11.90 10.01 18.25
CA LYS A 232 -10.78 9.18 18.74
C LYS A 232 -9.71 9.94 19.55
N ARG A 233 -9.96 11.19 19.95
CA ARG A 233 -9.02 11.95 20.79
C ARG A 233 -9.11 11.41 22.22
N ARG A 234 -7.99 10.97 22.80
CA ARG A 234 -7.88 10.69 24.23
C ARG A 234 -8.34 11.94 24.99
N GLY A 235 -9.53 11.90 25.61
CA GLY A 235 -10.02 12.95 26.51
C GLY A 235 -11.28 13.73 26.13
N CYS A 236 -11.96 13.48 25.00
CA CYS A 236 -13.26 14.14 24.72
C CYS A 236 -14.45 13.21 24.99
N LEU A 237 -15.35 13.63 25.87
CA LEU A 237 -16.49 12.89 26.45
C LEU A 237 -17.68 12.60 25.52
N ARG A 238 -17.64 13.00 24.24
CA ARG A 238 -18.73 12.70 23.29
C ARG A 238 -18.19 12.06 22.02
N ARG A 239 -18.28 10.73 21.95
CA ARG A 239 -18.19 10.02 20.67
C ARG A 239 -19.45 10.32 19.89
N ARG A 240 -19.31 10.94 18.71
CA ARG A 240 -20.40 11.00 17.75
C ARG A 240 -20.64 9.56 17.26
N LYS A 241 -21.86 9.04 17.44
CA LYS A 241 -22.25 7.77 16.80
C LYS A 241 -22.40 8.07 15.31
N LEU A 242 -21.51 7.50 14.51
CA LEU A 242 -21.60 7.55 13.06
C LEU A 242 -22.46 6.37 12.58
N LYS A 243 -23.08 6.51 11.42
CA LYS A 243 -23.67 5.35 10.74
C LYS A 243 -22.55 4.46 10.20
N HIS A 244 -22.80 3.17 10.07
CA HIS A 244 -21.84 2.18 9.54
C HIS A 244 -21.16 2.64 8.24
N GLU A 245 -21.95 3.15 7.29
CA GLU A 245 -21.43 3.69 6.02
C GLU A 245 -20.49 4.89 6.20
N GLU A 246 -20.81 5.80 7.14
CA GLU A 246 -19.94 6.94 7.47
C GLU A 246 -18.64 6.46 8.13
N GLU A 247 -18.69 5.41 8.95
CA GLU A 247 -17.49 4.82 9.56
C GLU A 247 -16.56 4.22 8.51
N MET A 248 -17.13 3.50 7.53
CA MET A 248 -16.39 2.94 6.41
C MET A 248 -15.76 4.03 5.54
N GLU A 249 -16.52 5.07 5.17
CA GLU A 249 -15.98 6.20 4.44
C GLU A 249 -14.79 6.83 5.17
N VAL A 250 -14.92 7.08 6.48
CA VAL A 250 -13.82 7.65 7.26
C VAL A 250 -12.62 6.68 7.36
N LEU A 251 -12.85 5.37 7.49
CA LEU A 251 -11.78 4.37 7.46
C LEU A 251 -11.02 4.42 6.13
N MET A 252 -11.72 4.44 5.01
CA MET A 252 -11.14 4.52 3.68
C MET A 252 -10.36 5.84 3.48
N GLY A 253 -10.92 6.97 3.91
CA GLY A 253 -10.23 8.26 3.94
C GLY A 253 -8.94 8.24 4.79
N LEU A 254 -8.94 7.54 5.92
CA LEU A 254 -7.74 7.35 6.72
C LEU A 254 -6.69 6.47 6.02
N ILE A 255 -7.13 5.50 5.21
CA ILE A 255 -6.25 4.66 4.40
C ILE A 255 -5.58 5.49 3.30
N ASP A 256 -6.30 6.36 2.56
CA ASP A 256 -5.66 7.24 1.57
C ASP A 256 -4.53 8.06 2.18
N LEU A 257 -4.79 8.67 3.33
CA LEU A 257 -3.81 9.49 4.04
C LEU A 257 -2.62 8.65 4.53
N LYS A 258 -2.84 7.37 4.85
CA LYS A 258 -1.79 6.43 5.23
C LYS A 258 -0.92 6.02 4.04
N VAL A 259 -1.53 5.74 2.90
CA VAL A 259 -0.83 5.44 1.64
C VAL A 259 0.00 6.65 1.20
N VAL A 260 -0.60 7.86 1.15
CA VAL A 260 0.13 9.11 0.89
C VAL A 260 1.27 9.30 1.88
N SER A 261 1.01 9.10 3.18
CA SER A 261 2.07 9.21 4.19
C SER A 261 3.21 8.20 3.95
N ARG A 262 2.94 7.03 3.36
CA ARG A 262 3.97 6.03 3.03
C ARG A 262 4.80 6.45 1.81
N VAL A 263 4.16 6.97 0.77
CA VAL A 263 4.83 7.54 -0.42
C VAL A 263 5.76 8.69 0.00
N LEU A 264 5.25 9.63 0.80
CA LEU A 264 6.05 10.75 1.31
C LEU A 264 7.22 10.33 2.24
N ARG A 265 7.26 9.08 2.71
CA ARG A 265 8.37 8.53 3.51
C ARG A 265 9.47 7.88 2.67
N MET A 266 9.25 7.63 1.38
CA MET A 266 10.23 7.03 0.47
C MET A 266 11.56 7.78 0.50
N THR A 267 12.65 7.04 0.33
CA THR A 267 14.00 7.61 0.28
C THR A 267 14.26 8.46 -0.97
N GLN A 268 13.66 8.06 -2.09
CA GLN A 268 13.67 8.77 -3.37
C GLN A 268 12.21 8.97 -3.80
N ILE A 269 11.80 10.20 -4.08
CA ILE A 269 10.45 10.53 -4.51
C ILE A 269 10.55 11.46 -5.72
N SER A 270 9.79 11.18 -6.78
CA SER A 270 9.76 12.02 -7.97
C SER A 270 8.77 13.19 -7.82
N THR A 271 8.88 14.19 -8.70
CA THR A 271 7.95 15.33 -8.74
C THR A 271 6.53 14.86 -9.05
N GLU A 272 6.38 13.91 -9.99
CA GLU A 272 5.09 13.29 -10.33
C GLU A 272 4.45 12.60 -9.12
N GLN A 273 5.24 11.90 -8.30
CA GLN A 273 4.76 11.26 -7.08
C GLN A 273 4.35 12.28 -6.01
N LEU A 274 5.00 13.46 -5.96
CA LEU A 274 4.57 14.55 -5.07
C LEU A 274 3.22 15.13 -5.51
N HIS A 275 3.02 15.37 -6.81
CA HIS A 275 1.71 15.80 -7.33
C HIS A 275 0.63 14.73 -7.16
N TRP A 276 0.98 13.45 -7.36
CA TRP A 276 0.08 12.35 -7.03
C TRP A 276 -0.35 12.39 -5.56
N CYS A 277 0.57 12.67 -4.62
CA CYS A 277 0.23 12.80 -3.20
C CYS A 277 -0.74 13.95 -2.94
N GLU A 278 -0.54 15.09 -3.60
CA GLU A 278 -1.45 16.24 -3.53
C GLU A 278 -2.85 15.87 -4.04
N GLU A 279 -2.92 15.30 -5.25
CA GLU A 279 -4.17 14.88 -5.88
C GLU A 279 -4.90 13.84 -5.03
N LYS A 280 -4.20 12.78 -4.59
CA LYS A 280 -4.78 11.73 -3.75
C LYS A 280 -5.33 12.29 -2.44
N MET A 281 -4.65 13.26 -1.84
CA MET A 281 -5.18 13.94 -0.65
C MET A 281 -6.38 14.83 -0.97
N SER A 282 -6.45 15.45 -2.14
CA SER A 282 -7.54 16.35 -2.53
C SER A 282 -8.88 15.61 -2.64
N LYS A 283 -8.84 14.32 -2.98
CA LYS A 283 -9.99 13.39 -3.02
C LYS A 283 -10.64 13.15 -1.66
N VAL A 284 -9.98 13.47 -0.55
CA VAL A 284 -10.55 13.39 0.80
C VAL A 284 -10.88 14.80 1.28
N ARG A 285 -12.16 15.18 1.27
CA ARG A 285 -12.63 16.50 1.70
C ARG A 285 -13.30 16.42 3.06
N VAL A 286 -13.02 17.40 3.91
CA VAL A 286 -13.57 17.49 5.26
C VAL A 286 -14.07 18.90 5.48
N TRP A 287 -15.37 19.04 5.71
CA TRP A 287 -16.04 20.29 6.03
C TRP A 287 -17.08 20.03 7.11
N ASP A 288 -17.22 20.98 8.04
CA ASP A 288 -18.30 20.98 9.04
C ASP A 288 -18.56 19.62 9.76
N GLY A 289 -17.48 18.93 10.13
CA GLY A 289 -17.58 17.62 10.78
C GLY A 289 -18.14 16.47 9.91
N LYS A 290 -18.26 16.68 8.59
CA LYS A 290 -18.59 15.68 7.58
C LYS A 290 -17.38 15.40 6.68
N MET A 291 -17.37 14.22 6.07
CA MET A 291 -16.35 13.82 5.12
C MET A 291 -17.02 13.45 3.79
N GLN A 292 -16.38 13.81 2.69
CA GLN A 292 -16.67 13.24 1.38
C GLN A 292 -15.37 12.76 0.77
N ARG A 293 -15.49 11.64 0.09
CA ARG A 293 -14.39 10.97 -0.58
C ARG A 293 -14.76 10.78 -2.04
N ASP A 294 -13.79 11.03 -2.91
CA ASP A 294 -13.85 10.61 -4.31
C ASP A 294 -13.21 9.23 -4.43
N SER A 295 -14.02 8.24 -4.83
CA SER A 295 -13.62 6.84 -4.96
C SER A 295 -12.96 6.49 -6.29
N SER A 296 -12.79 7.45 -7.20
CA SER A 296 -12.15 7.20 -8.50
C SER A 296 -10.69 6.72 -8.31
N PRO A 297 -10.29 5.61 -8.98
CA PRO A 297 -8.93 5.09 -8.87
C PRO A 297 -7.87 6.12 -9.28
N LEU A 298 -6.75 6.15 -8.56
CA LEU A 298 -5.60 6.99 -8.89
C LEU A 298 -4.29 6.21 -8.72
N PHE A 299 -3.79 5.67 -9.82
CA PHE A 299 -2.55 4.89 -9.86
C PHE A 299 -1.34 5.78 -9.61
N LEU A 300 -0.38 5.29 -8.82
CA LEU A 300 0.87 5.99 -8.54
C LEU A 300 1.72 6.05 -9.83
N PRO A 301 2.30 7.20 -10.21
CA PRO A 301 3.24 7.24 -11.32
C PRO A 301 4.57 6.58 -10.92
N VAL A 302 5.03 5.64 -11.74
CA VAL A 302 6.23 4.83 -11.45
C VAL A 302 7.26 4.86 -12.60
N HIS A 303 7.04 5.70 -13.61
CA HIS A 303 7.93 5.89 -14.75
C HIS A 303 8.44 7.33 -14.79
N SER A 304 9.70 7.54 -14.40
CA SER A 304 10.48 8.75 -14.72
C SER A 304 11.95 8.38 -14.90
#